data_AF-A0A835SWK8-F1
#
_entry.id   AF-A0A835SWK8-F1
#
_cell.length_a   1.000
_cell.length_b   1.000
_cell.length_c   1.000
_cell.angle_alpha   90.00
_cell.angle_beta   90.00
_cell.angle_gamma   90.00
#
_symmetry.space_group_name_H-M   'P 1'
#
loop_
_entity.id
_entity.type
_entity.pdbx_description
1 polymer ?
#
loop_
_entity_poly.entity_id
_entity_poly.type
_entity_poly.pdbx_seq_one_letter_code
_entity_poly.pdbx_strand_id
1 'polypeptide(L)'
;MDSRSNLKPQSGKPEPQPTVPARAFDAAFELSNLLETGLDKDSLAILLELLNAGVNPEALATVVRELRREAAEYQAAVERVNAASAVAAASGAAAVGQRAR
;
A
#
# COMPACT_ATOMS: atom_id res chain seq x y z
N MET A 1 -33.74 -29.04 -8.94
CA MET A 1 -32.76 -29.77 -9.77
C MET A 1 -31.81 -28.75 -10.32
N ASP A 2 -30.80 -28.54 -9.50
CA ASP A 2 -29.94 -27.38 -9.43
C ASP A 2 -28.75 -27.58 -10.36
N SER A 3 -28.66 -26.80 -11.44
CA SER A 3 -27.41 -26.62 -12.18
C SER A 3 -26.62 -25.44 -11.60
N ARG A 4 -26.49 -25.43 -10.27
CA ARG A 4 -25.51 -24.63 -9.53
C ARG A 4 -24.13 -25.23 -9.79
N SER A 5 -23.40 -24.73 -10.78
CA SER A 5 -21.94 -24.84 -10.75
C SER A 5 -21.28 -23.87 -11.73
N ASN A 6 -20.86 -22.74 -11.13
CA ASN A 6 -19.57 -22.12 -11.37
C ASN A 6 -19.48 -21.00 -12.42
N LEU A 7 -20.27 -19.93 -12.26
CA LEU A 7 -19.74 -18.59 -12.49
C LEU A 7 -18.90 -18.21 -11.28
N LYS A 8 -17.60 -18.48 -11.37
CA LYS A 8 -16.63 -17.95 -10.41
C LYS A 8 -16.68 -16.42 -10.53
N PRO A 9 -16.87 -15.67 -9.43
CA PRO A 9 -16.77 -14.22 -9.50
C PRO A 9 -15.30 -13.91 -9.83
N GLN A 10 -15.04 -13.41 -11.03
CA GLN A 10 -13.74 -12.80 -11.34
C GLN A 10 -13.66 -11.48 -10.57
N SER A 11 -13.37 -11.58 -9.27
CA SER A 11 -12.74 -10.51 -8.49
C SER A 11 -11.28 -10.41 -8.93
N GLY A 12 -11.06 -10.03 -10.19
CA GLY A 12 -9.75 -9.65 -10.68
C GLY A 12 -9.64 -8.15 -10.56
N LYS A 13 -8.93 -7.64 -9.55
CA LYS A 13 -8.19 -6.38 -9.78
C LYS A 13 -7.42 -6.59 -11.09
N PRO A 14 -7.36 -5.61 -12.01
CA PRO A 14 -6.45 -5.75 -13.14
C PRO A 14 -5.06 -5.98 -12.54
N GLU A 15 -4.56 -7.21 -12.65
CA GLU A 15 -3.18 -7.50 -12.28
C GLU A 15 -2.34 -6.58 -13.18
N PRO A 16 -1.44 -5.76 -12.61
CA PRO A 16 -0.59 -4.90 -13.40
C PRO A 16 0.30 -5.80 -14.25
N GLN A 17 -0.15 -6.08 -15.47
CA GLN A 17 0.64 -6.81 -16.44
C GLN A 17 1.66 -5.82 -16.97
N PRO A 18 2.97 -6.06 -16.76
CA PRO A 18 3.99 -5.12 -17.19
C PRO A 18 3.85 -4.91 -18.70
N THR A 19 3.52 -3.67 -19.09
CA THR A 19 3.46 -3.25 -20.50
C THR A 19 4.84 -3.28 -21.17
N VAL A 20 5.88 -3.27 -20.35
CA VAL A 20 7.29 -3.47 -20.74
C VAL A 20 7.62 -4.96 -20.90
N PRO A 21 8.51 -5.31 -21.85
CA PRO A 21 8.99 -6.69 -22.00
C PRO A 21 9.52 -7.25 -20.68
N ALA A 22 9.17 -8.51 -20.35
CA ALA A 22 9.49 -9.12 -19.05
C ALA A 22 10.97 -9.00 -18.66
N ARG A 23 11.91 -9.25 -19.59
CA ARG A 23 13.35 -9.09 -19.32
C ARG A 23 13.76 -7.66 -18.96
N ALA A 24 13.13 -6.66 -19.58
CA ALA A 24 13.42 -5.25 -19.29
C ALA A 24 12.86 -4.87 -17.92
N PHE A 25 11.68 -5.40 -17.57
CA PHE A 25 11.09 -5.22 -16.25
C PHE A 25 11.95 -5.84 -15.15
N ASP A 26 12.41 -7.08 -15.33
CA ASP A 26 13.27 -7.76 -14.37
C ASP A 26 14.58 -6.99 -14.15
N ALA A 27 15.22 -6.52 -15.23
CA ALA A 27 16.42 -5.69 -15.13
C ALA A 27 16.16 -4.36 -14.39
N ALA A 28 15.03 -3.70 -14.65
CA ALA A 28 14.65 -2.48 -13.94
C ALA A 28 14.39 -2.74 -12.44
N PHE A 29 13.79 -3.88 -12.10
CA PHE A 29 13.56 -4.28 -10.71
C PHE A 29 14.87 -4.59 -9.98
N GLU A 30 15.81 -5.28 -10.63
CA GLU A 30 17.15 -5.52 -10.09
C GLU A 30 17.91 -4.20 -9.83
N LEU A 31 17.87 -3.26 -10.78
CA LEU A 31 18.46 -1.93 -10.61
C LEU A 31 17.82 -1.16 -9.46
N SER A 32 16.49 -1.22 -9.35
CA SER A 32 15.72 -0.59 -8.27
C SER A 32 16.15 -1.11 -6.89
N ASN A 33 16.38 -2.42 -6.77
CA ASN A 33 16.85 -3.03 -5.53
C ASN A 33 18.30 -2.66 -5.22
N LEU A 34 19.16 -2.63 -6.23
CA LEU A 34 20.57 -2.24 -6.06
C LEU A 34 20.71 -0.79 -5.59
N LEU A 35 19.82 0.10 -6.05
CA LEU A 35 19.76 1.50 -5.65
C LEU A 35 18.93 1.74 -4.38
N GLU A 36 18.43 0.67 -3.75
CA GLU A 36 17.64 0.72 -2.51
C GLU A 36 16.46 1.71 -2.56
N THR A 37 15.82 1.84 -3.73
CA THR A 37 14.69 2.79 -3.90
C THR A 37 13.45 2.38 -3.08
N GLY A 38 13.39 1.12 -2.65
CA GLY A 38 12.28 0.54 -1.90
C GLY A 38 11.00 0.43 -2.72
N LEU A 39 11.10 0.28 -4.04
CA LEU A 39 9.95 0.00 -4.91
C LEU A 39 9.66 -1.49 -4.95
N ASP A 40 8.42 -1.87 -4.66
CA ASP A 40 7.89 -3.21 -4.90
C ASP A 40 7.55 -3.41 -6.39
N LYS A 41 7.33 -4.67 -6.79
CA LYS A 41 7.07 -5.03 -8.19
C LYS A 41 5.80 -4.36 -8.74
N ASP A 42 4.75 -4.25 -7.93
CA ASP A 42 3.49 -3.68 -8.37
C ASP A 42 3.64 -2.16 -8.57
N SER A 43 4.27 -1.47 -7.62
CA SER A 43 4.60 -0.05 -7.74
C SER A 43 5.48 0.23 -8.95
N LEU A 44 6.53 -0.58 -9.18
CA LEU A 44 7.42 -0.40 -10.33
C LEU A 44 6.66 -0.58 -11.67
N ALA A 45 5.74 -1.54 -11.75
CA ALA A 45 4.92 -1.75 -12.95
C ALA A 45 4.06 -0.52 -13.26
N ILE A 46 3.39 0.04 -12.25
CA ILE A 46 2.59 1.27 -12.40
C ILE A 46 3.46 2.44 -12.84
N LEU A 47 4.64 2.62 -12.23
CA LEU A 47 5.55 3.71 -12.61
C LEU A 47 6.02 3.57 -14.06
N LEU A 48 6.32 2.36 -14.53
CA LEU A 48 6.71 2.13 -15.92
C LEU A 48 5.56 2.36 -16.90
N GLU A 49 4.32 2.04 -16.52
CA GLU A 49 3.14 2.39 -17.31
C GLU A 49 2.95 3.90 -17.44
N LEU A 50 3.12 4.65 -16.34
CA LEU A 50 3.06 6.11 -16.35
C LEU A 50 4.16 6.73 -17.21
N LEU A 51 5.37 6.18 -17.15
CA LEU A 51 6.48 6.60 -18.01
C LEU A 51 6.19 6.31 -19.48
N ASN A 52 5.61 5.14 -19.80
CA ASN A 52 5.18 4.80 -21.16
C ASN A 52 4.06 5.72 -21.67
N ALA A 53 3.24 6.27 -20.79
CA ALA A 53 2.24 7.30 -21.12
C ALA A 53 2.85 8.70 -21.35
N GLY A 54 4.16 8.86 -21.19
CA GLY A 54 4.87 10.13 -21.44
C GLY A 54 4.95 11.07 -20.23
N VAL A 55 4.69 10.57 -19.01
CA VAL A 55 4.86 11.36 -17.79
C VAL A 55 6.35 11.67 -17.56
N ASN A 56 6.65 12.90 -17.11
CA ASN A 56 8.02 13.30 -16.79
C ASN A 56 8.55 12.52 -15.56
N PRO A 57 9.71 11.83 -15.66
CA PRO A 57 10.27 11.04 -14.56
C PRO A 57 10.62 11.87 -13.31
N GLU A 58 11.08 13.12 -13.47
CA GLU A 58 11.43 13.99 -12.34
C GLU A 58 10.17 14.43 -11.55
N ALA A 59 9.12 14.77 -12.28
CA ALA A 59 7.82 15.10 -11.69
C ALA A 59 7.23 13.87 -10.98
N LEU A 60 7.29 12.71 -11.62
CA LEU A 60 6.80 11.45 -11.04
C LEU A 60 7.56 11.07 -9.77
N ALA A 61 8.88 11.21 -9.76
CA ALA A 61 9.70 10.96 -8.58
C ALA A 61 9.33 11.89 -7.42
N THR A 62 9.03 13.16 -7.72
CA THR A 62 8.55 14.12 -6.72
C THR A 62 7.23 13.68 -6.12
N VAL A 63 6.25 13.32 -6.97
CA VAL A 63 4.94 12.83 -6.51
C VAL A 63 5.07 11.58 -5.63
N VAL A 64 5.88 10.60 -6.05
CA VAL A 64 6.11 9.36 -5.26
C VAL A 64 6.69 9.68 -3.88
N ARG A 65 7.63 10.63 -3.79
CA ARG A 65 8.23 11.04 -2.51
C ARG A 65 7.21 11.71 -1.60
N GLU A 66 6.40 12.61 -2.15
CA GLU A 66 5.35 13.30 -1.39
C GLU A 66 4.30 12.31 -0.88
N LEU A 67 3.82 11.39 -1.73
CA LEU A 67 2.87 10.35 -1.34
C LEU A 67 3.42 9.44 -0.23
N ARG A 68 4.70 9.07 -0.30
CA ARG A 68 5.36 8.29 0.77
C ARG A 68 5.43 9.06 2.09
N ARG A 69 5.73 10.36 2.04
CA ARG A 69 5.74 11.22 3.22
C ARG A 69 4.35 11.31 3.85
N GLU A 70 3.33 11.62 3.04
CA GLU A 70 1.94 11.72 3.49
C GLU A 70 1.42 10.40 4.06
N ALA A 71 1.76 9.27 3.43
CA ALA A 71 1.40 7.95 3.94
C ALA A 71 2.03 7.69 5.31
N ALA A 72 3.31 8.02 5.51
CA ALA A 72 3.98 7.87 6.80
C ALA A 72 3.36 8.76 7.88
N GLU A 73 3.05 10.01 7.55
CA GLU A 73 2.37 10.95 8.46
C GLU A 73 0.96 10.45 8.83
N TYR A 74 0.22 9.93 7.85
CA TYR A 74 -1.09 9.35 8.05
C TYR A 74 -1.04 8.12 8.96
N GLN A 75 -0.11 7.18 8.73
CA GLN A 75 0.07 6.02 9.59
C GLN A 75 0.41 6.43 11.02
N ALA A 76 1.33 7.38 11.21
CA ALA A 76 1.65 7.90 12.53
C ALA A 76 0.44 8.57 13.21
N ALA A 77 -0.42 9.27 12.46
CA ALA A 77 -1.65 9.83 12.99
C ALA A 77 -2.65 8.73 13.42
N VAL A 78 -2.82 7.69 12.60
CA VAL A 78 -3.67 6.53 12.92
C VAL A 78 -3.17 5.82 14.18
N GLU A 79 -1.86 5.60 14.30
CA GLU A 79 -1.26 5.00 15.49
C GLU A 79 -1.50 5.83 16.76
N ARG A 80 -1.39 7.16 16.68
CA ARG A 80 -1.71 8.04 17.82
C ARG A 80 -3.17 7.91 18.25
N VAL A 81 -4.10 7.86 17.29
CA VAL A 81 -5.53 7.69 17.59
C VAL A 81 -5.81 6.32 18.21
N ASN A 82 -5.19 5.27 17.68
CA ASN A 82 -5.31 3.91 18.22
C ASN A 82 -4.74 3.83 19.65
N ALA A 83 -3.58 4.42 19.89
CA ALA A 83 -2.96 4.49 21.21
C ALA A 83 -3.82 5.27 22.22
N ALA A 84 -4.37 6.42 21.82
CA ALA A 84 -5.27 7.20 22.68
C ALA A 84 -6.53 6.41 23.05
N SER A 85 -7.08 5.66 22.09
CA SER A 85 -8.25 4.80 22.29
C SER A 85 -7.96 3.62 23.22
N ALA A 86 -6.76 3.03 23.13
CA ALA A 86 -6.31 1.98 24.05
C ALA A 86 -6.14 2.48 25.49
N VAL A 87 -5.57 3.68 25.68
CA VAL A 87 -5.42 4.29 27.02
C VAL A 87 -6.78 4.62 27.64
N ALA A 88 -7.74 5.11 26.85
CA ALA A 88 -9.11 5.35 27.32
C ALA A 88 -9.83 4.06 27.75
N ALA A 89 -9.63 2.94 27.03
CA ALA A 89 -10.17 1.64 27.41
C ALA A 89 -9.56 1.11 28.72
N ALA A 90 -8.24 1.28 28.90
CA ALA A 90 -7.55 0.85 30.12
C ALA A 90 -7.96 1.66 31.36
N SER A 91 -8.18 2.98 31.21
CA SER A 91 -8.62 3.83 32.32
C SER A 91 -10.10 3.59 32.72
N GLY A 92 -10.96 3.22 31.76
CA GLY A 92 -12.35 2.81 32.04
C GLY A 92 -12.45 1.53 32.88
N ALA A 93 -11.55 0.56 32.67
CA ALA A 93 -11.54 -0.69 33.44
C ALA A 93 -11.11 -0.50 34.91
N ALA A 94 -10.17 0.43 35.18
CA ALA A 94 -9.70 0.72 36.52
C ALA A 94 -10.77 1.40 37.41
N ALA A 95 -11.65 2.20 36.82
CA ALA A 95 -12.69 2.92 37.56
C ALA A 95 -13.87 2.03 38.03
N VAL A 96 -14.14 0.91 37.34
CA VAL A 96 -15.23 -0.01 37.71
C VAL A 96 -14.86 -0.91 38.91
N GLY A 97 -13.58 -1.22 39.10
CA GLY A 97 -13.11 -2.09 40.19
C GLY A 97 -13.03 -1.45 41.59
N GLN A 98 -13.04 -0.11 41.69
CA GLN A 98 -12.86 0.61 42.96
C GLN A 98 -14.15 0.95 43.70
N ARG A 99 -15.33 0.70 43.10
CA ARG A 99 -16.65 0.96 43.72
C ARG A 99 -17.27 -0.22 44.47
N ALA A 100 -16.57 -1.35 44.56
CA ALA A 100 -17.08 -2.59 45.16
C ALA A 100 -16.35 -3.00 46.47
N ARG A 101 -15.88 -2.03 47.27
CA ARG A 101 -15.35 -2.27 48.61
C ARG A 101 -16.00 -1.33 49.63
#